data_AF-A0A8J9UMD5-F1
#
_entry.id   AF-A0A8J9UMD5-F1
#
_cell.length_a   1.000
_cell.length_b   1.000
_cell.length_c   1.000
_cell.angle_alpha   90.00
_cell.angle_beta   90.00
_cell.angle_gamma   90.00
#
_symmetry.space_group_name_H-M   'P 1'
#
loop_
_entity.id
_entity.type
_entity.pdbx_description
1 polymer ?
#
loop_
_entity_poly.entity_id
_entity_poly.type
_entity_poly.pdbx_seq_one_letter_code
_entity_poly.pdbx_strand_id
1 'polypeptide(L)'
;MMVLKVKNFCEREKRNNAPLIPLRCVQARVAAITGVSEKTVSKITKEGEVAASTSTKVSTPRKSGPRPKKIIIEVGDDSDTSDDEDDEEDEVDDDLSGISPLDEHFLIDHNYNKKY
;
A
#
# COMPACT_ATOMS: atom_id res chain seq x y z
N MET A 1 -5.05 2.26 -12.10
CA MET A 1 -3.72 2.01 -11.51
C MET A 1 -3.07 3.31 -11.07
N MET A 2 -2.28 3.33 -9.99
CA MET A 2 -1.67 4.56 -9.45
C MET A 2 -0.68 5.22 -10.43
N VAL A 3 0.10 4.40 -11.15
CA VAL A 3 1.09 4.85 -12.14
C VAL A 3 0.48 5.77 -13.20
N LEU A 4 -0.71 5.42 -13.71
CA LEU A 4 -1.43 6.24 -14.70
C LEU A 4 -1.85 7.61 -14.13
N LYS A 5 -2.25 7.68 -12.85
CA LYS A 5 -2.61 8.94 -12.20
C LYS A 5 -1.41 9.87 -12.07
N VAL A 6 -0.25 9.33 -11.68
CA VAL A 6 1.01 10.08 -11.59
C VAL A 6 1.42 10.60 -12.97
N LYS A 7 1.44 9.74 -14.00
CA LYS A 7 1.74 10.14 -15.38
C LYS A 7 0.85 11.29 -15.86
N ASN A 8 -0.47 11.14 -15.71
CA ASN A 8 -1.43 12.16 -16.12
C ASN A 8 -1.27 13.47 -15.35
N PHE A 9 -0.89 13.41 -14.06
CA PHE A 9 -0.58 14.61 -13.29
C PHE A 9 0.66 15.33 -13.86
N CYS A 10 1.75 14.60 -14.08
CA CYS A 10 2.99 15.15 -14.64
C CYS A 10 2.80 15.69 -16.07
N GLU A 11 2.01 15.03 -16.92
CA GLU A 11 1.70 15.52 -18.27
C GLU A 11 0.94 16.85 -18.26
N ARG A 12 0.07 17.08 -17.27
CA ARG A 12 -0.61 18.37 -17.11
C ARG A 12 0.38 19.46 -16.70
N GLU A 13 1.30 19.18 -15.79
CA GLU A 13 2.35 20.13 -15.42
C GLU A 13 3.28 20.44 -16.60
N LYS A 14 3.62 19.43 -17.41
CA LYS A 14 4.38 19.59 -18.66
C LYS A 14 3.66 20.54 -19.62
N ARG A 15 2.36 20.32 -19.85
CA ARG A 15 1.53 21.20 -20.70
C ARG A 15 1.45 22.63 -20.17
N ASN A 16 1.47 22.80 -18.85
CA ASN A 16 1.46 24.10 -18.19
C ASN A 16 2.85 24.78 -18.15
N ASN A 17 3.93 24.07 -18.48
CA ASN A 17 5.33 24.50 -18.29
C ASN A 17 5.65 24.98 -16.86
N ALA A 18 4.84 24.57 -15.88
CA ALA A 18 5.00 24.95 -14.48
C ALA A 18 4.26 23.95 -13.57
N PRO A 19 4.72 23.75 -12.33
CA PRO A 19 4.02 22.92 -11.37
C PRO A 19 2.61 23.45 -11.12
N LEU A 20 1.60 22.58 -11.24
CA LEU A 20 0.21 22.92 -10.92
C LEU A 20 0.05 23.19 -9.42
N ILE A 21 0.81 22.44 -8.62
CA ILE A 21 0.91 22.59 -7.17
C ILE A 21 2.40 22.76 -6.85
N PRO A 22 2.82 23.79 -6.10
CA PRO A 22 4.22 24.01 -5.78
C PRO A 22 4.91 22.78 -5.17
N LEU A 23 6.18 22.54 -5.53
CA LEU A 23 6.94 21.37 -5.06
C LEU A 23 7.07 21.33 -3.53
N ARG A 24 7.10 22.50 -2.87
CA ARG A 24 7.10 22.62 -1.40
C ARG A 24 5.82 22.08 -0.74
N CYS A 25 4.70 22.05 -1.46
CA CYS A 25 3.41 21.61 -0.94
C CYS A 25 3.18 20.12 -1.20
N VAL A 26 4.03 19.27 -0.61
CA VAL A 26 4.06 17.81 -0.88
C VAL A 26 2.72 17.14 -0.61
N GLN A 27 2.08 17.42 0.53
CA GLN A 27 0.80 16.79 0.90
C GLN A 27 -0.32 17.11 -0.09
N ALA A 28 -0.40 18.37 -0.53
CA ALA A 28 -1.37 18.80 -1.54
C ALA A 28 -1.14 18.10 -2.90
N ARG A 29 0.13 17.91 -3.30
CA ARG A 29 0.48 17.14 -4.51
C ARG A 29 0.02 15.69 -4.40
N VAL A 30 0.33 15.02 -3.30
CA VAL A 30 -0.07 13.63 -3.06
C VAL A 30 -1.59 13.51 -3.06
N ALA A 31 -2.30 14.43 -2.41
CA ALA A 31 -3.76 14.48 -2.41
C ALA A 31 -4.34 14.57 -3.83
N ALA A 32 -3.82 15.50 -4.64
CA ALA A 32 -4.27 15.70 -6.02
C ALA A 32 -3.98 14.51 -6.95
N ILE A 33 -2.87 13.79 -6.74
CA ILE A 33 -2.51 12.61 -7.53
C ILE A 33 -3.34 11.39 -7.13
N THR A 34 -3.42 11.12 -5.82
CA THR A 34 -4.04 9.90 -5.28
C THR A 34 -5.57 10.01 -5.26
N GLY A 35 -6.10 11.22 -5.16
CA GLY A 35 -7.52 11.51 -4.94
C GLY A 35 -7.93 11.44 -3.45
N VAL A 36 -6.95 11.40 -2.55
CA VAL A 36 -7.15 11.33 -1.10
C VAL A 36 -7.14 12.74 -0.50
N SER A 37 -7.91 13.01 0.55
CA SER A 37 -7.89 14.32 1.21
C SER A 37 -6.53 14.59 1.86
N GLU A 38 -6.08 15.85 1.87
CA GLU A 38 -4.83 16.24 2.55
C GLU A 38 -4.82 15.80 4.02
N LYS A 39 -5.97 15.90 4.70
CA LYS A 39 -6.13 15.46 6.09
C LYS A 39 -5.84 13.97 6.24
N THR A 40 -6.29 13.15 5.29
CA THR A 40 -6.05 11.71 5.29
C THR A 40 -4.59 11.41 4.96
N VAL A 41 -3.98 12.11 4.01
CA VAL A 41 -2.53 12.00 3.71
C VAL A 41 -1.74 12.28 4.99
N SER A 42 -2.03 13.37 5.71
CA SER A 42 -1.35 13.71 6.97
C SER A 42 -1.52 12.67 8.06
N LYS A 43 -2.70 12.04 8.17
CA LYS A 43 -2.90 10.94 9.13
C LYS A 43 -2.05 9.73 8.78
N ILE A 44 -2.08 9.29 7.52
CA ILE A 44 -1.29 8.15 7.04
C ILE A 44 0.20 8.40 7.24
N THR A 45 0.70 9.59 6.89
CA THR A 45 2.12 9.91 7.08
C THR A 45 2.52 9.85 8.55
N LYS A 46 1.73 10.45 9.45
CA LYS A 46 1.99 10.39 10.90
C LYS A 46 1.93 8.96 11.45
N GLU A 47 0.90 8.21 11.07
CA GLU A 47 0.75 6.81 11.49
C GLU A 47 1.90 5.94 10.97
N GLY A 48 2.36 6.18 9.74
CA GLY A 48 3.52 5.52 9.15
C GLY A 48 4.83 5.86 9.87
N GLU A 49 5.04 7.13 10.26
CA GLU A 49 6.19 7.55 11.06
C GLU A 49 6.20 6.90 12.45
N VAL A 50 5.03 6.87 13.12
CA VAL A 50 4.89 6.20 14.42
C VAL A 50 5.16 4.71 14.27
N ALA A 51 4.54 4.03 13.30
CA ALA A 51 4.76 2.60 13.07
C ALA A 51 6.21 2.27 12.69
N ALA A 52 6.89 3.14 11.94
CA ALA A 52 8.32 2.96 11.63
C ALA A 52 9.21 3.14 12.87
N SER A 53 8.83 4.07 13.77
CA SER A 53 9.58 4.34 15.01
C SER A 53 9.33 3.29 16.09
N THR A 54 8.09 2.81 16.18
CA THR A 54 7.68 1.75 17.10
C THR A 54 7.56 0.47 16.29
N SER A 55 8.64 -0.30 16.18
CA SER A 55 8.65 -1.65 15.56
C SER A 55 7.79 -2.68 16.33
N THR A 56 6.74 -2.25 17.01
CA THR A 56 5.78 -3.05 17.76
C THR A 56 4.44 -3.02 17.04
N LYS A 57 3.80 -4.20 16.93
CA LYS A 57 2.44 -4.34 16.36
C LYS A 57 1.53 -3.26 16.97
N VAL A 58 0.91 -2.44 16.11
CA VAL A 58 -0.04 -1.39 16.52
C VAL A 58 -1.20 -2.06 17.26
N SER A 59 -1.10 -2.11 18.58
CA SER A 59 -2.14 -2.63 19.45
C SER A 59 -3.22 -1.56 19.61
N THR A 60 -4.17 -1.52 18.70
CA THR A 60 -5.37 -0.69 18.88
C THR A 60 -6.11 -1.16 20.14
N PRO A 61 -6.53 -0.25 21.04
CA PRO A 61 -7.39 -0.62 22.15
C PRO A 61 -8.63 -1.33 21.61
N ARG A 62 -8.72 -2.64 21.86
CA ARG A 62 -9.84 -3.48 21.46
C ARG A 62 -11.10 -2.86 22.04
N LYS A 63 -11.98 -2.35 21.18
CA LYS A 63 -13.32 -1.88 21.57
C LYS A 63 -14.03 -3.06 22.22
N SER A 64 -14.13 -3.06 23.55
CA SER A 64 -14.90 -4.03 24.31
C SER A 64 -16.39 -3.72 24.08
N GLY A 65 -16.91 -4.18 22.95
CA GLY A 65 -18.35 -4.28 22.78
C GLY A 65 -18.92 -5.16 23.90
N PRO A 66 -20.07 -4.80 24.51
CA PRO A 66 -20.77 -5.69 25.41
C PRO A 66 -20.99 -7.02 24.68
N ARG A 67 -20.40 -8.10 25.20
CA ARG A 67 -20.64 -9.43 24.64
C ARG A 67 -22.12 -9.74 24.86
N PRO A 68 -22.90 -10.14 23.84
CA PRO A 68 -24.26 -10.60 24.08
C PRO A 68 -24.18 -11.77 25.06
N LYS A 69 -25.02 -11.73 26.10
CA LYS A 69 -25.11 -12.80 27.10
C LYS A 69 -25.59 -14.06 26.37
N LYS A 70 -24.75 -15.08 26.34
CA LYS A 70 -25.07 -16.41 25.82
C LYS A 70 -26.25 -16.99 26.59
N ILE A 71 -27.34 -17.26 25.88
CA ILE A 71 -28.46 -18.07 26.37
C ILE A 71 -27.96 -19.52 26.35
N ILE A 72 -27.95 -20.17 27.50
CA ILE A 72 -27.62 -21.59 27.61
C ILE A 72 -28.86 -22.37 27.15
N ILE A 73 -28.74 -23.09 26.05
CA ILE A 73 -29.66 -24.16 25.68
C ILE A 73 -28.88 -25.44 25.95
N GLU A 74 -29.28 -26.18 26.98
CA GLU A 74 -28.75 -27.52 27.22
C GLU A 74 -29.29 -28.44 26.12
N VAL A 75 -28.45 -28.72 25.13
CA VAL A 75 -28.65 -29.82 24.19
C VAL A 75 -27.59 -30.85 24.55
N GLY A 76 -28.05 -32.09 24.69
CA GLY A 76 -27.29 -33.22 25.21
C GLY A 76 -25.94 -33.43 24.55
N ASP A 77 -25.02 -33.87 25.41
CA ASP A 77 -23.74 -34.49 25.13
C ASP A 77 -23.92 -35.69 24.21
N ASP A 78 -23.25 -35.69 23.05
CA ASP A 78 -22.96 -36.91 22.29
C ASP A 78 -21.67 -36.73 21.46
N SER A 79 -20.67 -37.54 21.85
CA SER A 79 -19.66 -38.24 21.05
C SER A 79 -18.50 -37.49 20.36
N ASP A 80 -17.31 -37.71 20.93
CA ASP A 80 -16.05 -38.24 20.35
C ASP A 80 -15.61 -37.91 18.91
N THR A 81 -14.33 -37.45 18.86
CA THR A 81 -13.22 -37.72 17.90
C THR A 81 -13.43 -37.34 16.41
N SER A 82 -12.47 -36.80 15.68
CA SER A 82 -11.01 -36.95 15.68
C SER A 82 -10.28 -35.70 15.20
N ASP A 83 -9.07 -35.50 15.70
CA ASP A 83 -8.02 -34.71 15.07
C ASP A 83 -7.62 -35.38 13.74
N ASP A 84 -7.49 -34.61 12.66
CA ASP A 84 -6.57 -34.89 11.55
C ASP A 84 -6.13 -33.54 10.99
N GLU A 85 -4.89 -33.17 11.30
CA GLU A 85 -4.13 -32.18 10.55
C GLU A 85 -3.60 -32.85 9.30
N ASP A 86 -3.79 -32.23 8.14
CA ASP A 86 -2.89 -32.41 7.01
C ASP A 86 -2.74 -31.05 6.31
N ASP A 87 -1.55 -30.47 6.52
CA ASP A 87 -0.97 -29.37 5.75
C ASP A 87 -0.70 -29.86 4.33
N GLU A 88 -1.34 -29.26 3.34
CA GLU A 88 -0.90 -29.34 1.94
C GLU A 88 -0.26 -27.98 1.60
N GLU A 89 1.07 -27.93 1.67
CA GLU A 89 1.84 -26.83 1.12
C GLU A 89 1.96 -27.03 -0.40
N ASP A 90 1.20 -26.25 -1.17
CA ASP A 90 1.35 -26.15 -2.61
C ASP A 90 2.68 -25.44 -2.95
N GLU A 91 3.72 -26.24 -3.20
CA GLU A 91 4.97 -25.82 -3.85
C GLU A 91 4.66 -25.34 -5.28
N VAL A 92 4.59 -24.02 -5.47
CA VAL A 92 4.56 -23.42 -6.81
C VAL A 92 5.99 -23.19 -7.30
N ASP A 93 6.46 -24.08 -8.16
CA ASP A 93 7.66 -23.86 -8.96
C ASP A 93 7.40 -22.68 -9.94
N ASP A 94 7.77 -21.47 -9.53
CA ASP A 94 7.85 -20.32 -10.44
C ASP A 94 9.01 -20.54 -11.42
N ASP A 95 8.74 -21.24 -12.53
CA ASP A 95 9.64 -21.32 -13.67
C ASP A 95 9.82 -19.93 -14.31
N LEU A 96 10.84 -19.20 -13.85
CA LEU A 96 11.25 -17.91 -14.37
C LEU A 96 12.10 -18.01 -15.65
N SER A 97 12.13 -19.16 -16.34
CA SER A 97 12.90 -19.30 -17.59
C SER A 97 12.42 -18.39 -18.74
N GLY A 98 11.29 -17.70 -18.56
CA GLY A 98 10.70 -16.78 -19.54
C GLY A 98 11.02 -15.30 -19.39
N ILE A 99 11.72 -14.84 -18.35
CA ILE A 99 12.18 -13.44 -18.27
C ILE A 99 13.37 -13.24 -19.19
N SER A 100 13.08 -12.85 -20.44
CA SER A 100 14.10 -12.31 -21.33
C SER A 100 14.65 -11.01 -20.74
N PRO A 101 15.97 -10.80 -20.71
CA PRO A 101 16.57 -9.53 -20.32
C PRO A 101 15.94 -8.39 -21.14
N LEU A 102 15.48 -7.35 -20.45
CA LEU A 102 15.06 -6.11 -21.10
C LEU A 102 16.25 -5.54 -21.85
N ASP A 103 16.16 -5.51 -23.18
CA ASP A 103 17.19 -4.96 -24.07
C ASP A 103 17.67 -3.60 -23.57
N GLU A 104 18.98 -3.52 -23.32
CA GLU A 104 19.72 -2.30 -23.07
C GLU A 104 19.68 -1.43 -24.34
N HIS A 105 18.70 -0.52 -24.42
CA HIS A 105 18.75 0.54 -25.43
C HIS A 105 18.31 1.90 -24.88
N PHE A 106 18.68 2.22 -23.63
CA PHE A 106 18.73 3.60 -23.16
C PHE A 106 20.05 4.26 -23.57
N LEU A 107 20.22 4.49 -24.87
CA LEU A 107 21.20 5.45 -25.36
C LEU A 107 20.57 6.85 -25.40
N ILE A 108 20.92 7.64 -24.37
CA ILE A 108 21.41 9.04 -24.43
C ILE A 108 20.38 10.08 -24.97
N ASP A 109 19.99 11.12 -24.22
CA ASP A 109 20.79 12.35 -24.08
C ASP A 109 20.60 13.03 -22.72
N HIS A 110 21.62 12.93 -21.87
CA HIS A 110 21.87 13.89 -20.80
C HIS A 110 22.39 15.20 -21.40
N ASN A 111 21.50 16.05 -21.91
CA ASN A 111 21.86 17.44 -22.20
C ASN A 111 21.78 18.27 -20.92
N TYR A 112 22.79 18.14 -20.06
CA TYR A 112 23.09 19.11 -19.00
C TYR A 112 23.47 20.42 -19.68
N ASN A 113 22.50 21.32 -19.85
CA ASN A 113 22.78 22.62 -20.42
C ASN A 113 23.59 23.45 -19.40
N LYS A 114 24.88 23.53 -19.69
CA LYS A 114 25.89 24.34 -19.03
C LYS A 114 25.87 25.73 -19.66
N LYS A 115 26.06 26.76 -18.82
CA LYS A 115 26.34 28.19 -19.11
C LYS A 115 25.08 29.03 -19.38
N TYR A 116 24.90 30.24 -18.84
CA TYR A 116 25.82 31.22 -18.24
C TYR A 116 25.26 31.77 -16.92
#